data_AF-A0AAN8NYK5-F1
#
_entry.id   AF-A0AAN8NYK5-F1
#
_cell.length_a   1.000
_cell.length_b   1.000
_cell.length_c   1.000
_cell.angle_alpha   90.00
_cell.angle_beta   90.00
_cell.angle_gamma   90.00
#
_symmetry.space_group_name_H-M   'P 1'
#
loop_
_entity.id
_entity.type
_entity.pdbx_description
1 polymer ?
#
loop_
_entity_poly.entity_id
_entity_poly.type
_entity_poly.pdbx_seq_one_letter_code
_entity_poly.pdbx_strand_id
1 'polypeptide(L)'
;MSIGSSISKFGIWGLRFFQFAFAVILTGIFAWFHHQIKKARYTSINAVDVPLGFSVAAIFFTTFSIITICCLKGALQILSAIADFALFVGYIASAILFRHNYHIRCSRNPLAVFLIYTRETSGRFSTSGEFRNCNLIRLAAALLIIQIIFFFLTMIISFFLARKRDVAGEPVAVGEKRRFGFGRGQTAV
;
A
#
# COMPACT_ATOMS: atom_id res chain seq x y z
N MET A 1 12.63 31.53 0.34
CA MET A 1 12.49 30.21 1.01
C MET A 1 11.09 29.63 0.77
N SER A 2 10.97 28.83 -0.28
CA SER A 2 10.24 27.55 -0.37
C SER A 2 8.93 27.26 0.39
N ILE A 3 7.92 28.14 0.31
CA ILE A 3 6.53 27.77 0.69
C ILE A 3 6.03 26.57 -0.16
N GLY A 4 6.46 26.47 -1.43
CA GLY A 4 6.13 25.34 -2.30
C GLY A 4 6.76 23.99 -1.93
N SER A 5 7.92 23.96 -1.26
CA SER A 5 8.52 22.69 -0.81
C SER A 5 7.86 22.15 0.45
N SER A 6 7.39 23.01 1.35
CA SER A 6 6.72 22.56 2.57
C SER A 6 5.34 21.98 2.28
N ILE A 7 4.58 22.59 1.36
CA ILE A 7 3.25 22.10 0.94
C ILE A 7 3.34 20.73 0.25
N SER A 8 4.33 20.54 -0.64
CA SER A 8 4.53 19.24 -1.32
C SER A 8 4.98 18.14 -0.37
N LYS A 9 5.81 18.45 0.63
CA LYS A 9 6.20 17.50 1.68
C LYS A 9 5.02 17.10 2.57
N PHE A 10 4.22 18.07 2.99
CA PHE A 10 3.03 17.81 3.80
C PHE A 10 1.99 16.99 3.03
N GLY A 11 1.79 17.28 1.74
CA GLY A 11 0.89 16.50 0.87
C GLY A 11 1.35 15.04 0.68
N ILE A 12 2.65 14.81 0.47
CA ILE A 12 3.20 13.44 0.37
C ILE A 12 3.04 12.72 1.71
N TRP A 13 3.36 13.39 2.81
CA TRP A 13 3.22 12.80 4.14
C TRP A 13 1.77 12.45 4.48
N GLY A 14 0.82 13.33 4.14
CA GLY A 14 -0.62 13.07 4.28
C GLY A 14 -1.07 11.87 3.45
N LEU A 15 -0.66 11.79 2.17
CA LEU A 15 -0.95 10.65 1.30
C LEU A 15 -0.41 9.33 1.89
N ARG A 16 0.81 9.33 2.42
CA ARG A 16 1.42 8.17 3.09
C ARG A 16 0.64 7.75 4.33
N PHE A 17 0.21 8.70 5.14
CA PHE A 17 -0.59 8.45 6.32
C PHE A 17 -1.94 7.80 5.95
N PHE A 18 -2.63 8.33 4.94
CA PHE A 18 -3.88 7.72 4.47
C PHE A 18 -3.67 6.33 3.86
N GLN A 19 -2.59 6.13 3.09
CA GLN A 19 -2.22 4.81 2.57
C GLN A 19 -2.02 3.80 3.70
N PHE A 20 -1.33 4.19 4.77
CA PHE A 20 -1.12 3.37 5.94
C PHE A 20 -2.44 3.06 6.66
N ALA A 21 -3.25 4.09 6.94
CA ALA A 21 -4.53 3.94 7.64
C ALA A 21 -5.49 2.98 6.89
N PHE A 22 -5.60 3.14 5.58
CA PHE A 22 -6.45 2.27 4.76
C PHE A 22 -5.88 0.85 4.62
N ALA A 23 -4.55 0.69 4.56
CA ALA A 23 -3.93 -0.64 4.60
C ALA A 23 -4.20 -1.37 5.92
N VAL A 24 -4.20 -0.66 7.06
CA VAL A 24 -4.58 -1.23 8.38
C VAL A 24 -6.05 -1.66 8.39
N ILE A 25 -6.96 -0.81 7.90
CA ILE A 25 -8.39 -1.14 7.83
C ILE A 25 -8.63 -2.35 6.91
N LEU A 26 -8.01 -2.37 5.72
CA LEU A 26 -8.09 -3.48 4.77
C LEU A 26 -7.55 -4.78 5.39
N THR A 27 -6.42 -4.72 6.08
CA THR A 27 -5.86 -5.88 6.79
C THR A 27 -6.86 -6.41 7.82
N GLY A 28 -7.51 -5.54 8.60
CA GLY A 28 -8.54 -5.94 9.56
C GLY A 28 -9.74 -6.64 8.91
N ILE A 29 -10.25 -6.08 7.80
CA ILE A 29 -11.40 -6.64 7.07
C ILE A 29 -11.03 -8.01 6.45
N PHE A 30 -9.92 -8.10 5.74
CA PHE A 30 -9.51 -9.34 5.09
C PHE A 30 -9.05 -10.42 6.08
N ALA A 31 -8.44 -10.04 7.20
CA ALA A 31 -8.11 -10.98 8.28
C ALA A 31 -9.38 -11.55 8.92
N TRP A 32 -10.42 -10.73 9.08
CA TRP A 32 -11.72 -11.20 9.53
C TRP A 32 -12.35 -12.18 8.52
N PHE A 33 -12.32 -11.88 7.20
CA PHE A 33 -12.78 -12.82 6.18
C PHE A 33 -12.02 -14.14 6.24
N HIS A 34 -10.69 -14.09 6.30
CA HIS A 34 -9.83 -15.27 6.40
C HIS A 34 -10.16 -16.11 7.63
N HIS A 35 -10.40 -15.48 8.79
CA HIS A 35 -10.79 -16.18 10.02
C HIS A 35 -12.14 -16.91 9.88
N GLN A 36 -13.12 -16.31 9.21
CA GLN A 36 -14.41 -16.96 8.96
C GLN A 36 -14.26 -18.16 8.01
N ILE A 37 -13.46 -18.02 6.95
CA ILE A 37 -13.17 -19.08 5.99
C ILE A 37 -12.48 -20.26 6.69
N LYS A 38 -11.47 -19.97 7.53
CA LYS A 38 -10.73 -20.97 8.30
C LYS A 38 -11.61 -21.74 9.28
N LYS A 39 -12.57 -21.06 9.93
CA LYS A 39 -13.54 -21.71 10.82
C LYS A 39 -14.43 -22.72 10.11
N ALA A 40 -14.75 -22.48 8.85
CA ALA A 40 -15.50 -23.41 8.02
C ALA A 40 -14.65 -24.49 7.35
N ARG A 41 -13.40 -24.70 7.82
CA ARG A 41 -12.45 -25.70 7.32
C ARG A 41 -12.01 -25.52 5.87
N TYR A 42 -12.16 -24.32 5.32
CA TYR A 42 -11.55 -23.96 4.04
C TYR A 42 -10.18 -23.33 4.29
N THR A 43 -9.19 -23.70 3.47
CA THR A 43 -7.77 -23.40 3.74
C THR A 43 -7.31 -22.07 3.17
N SER A 44 -7.88 -21.59 2.05
CA SER A 44 -7.49 -20.32 1.43
C SER A 44 -8.42 -19.94 0.28
N ILE A 45 -8.72 -18.66 0.12
CA ILE A 45 -9.40 -18.11 -1.06
C ILE A 45 -8.55 -16.97 -1.58
N ASN A 46 -8.03 -17.10 -2.80
CA ASN A 46 -7.12 -16.11 -3.41
C ASN A 46 -7.68 -14.68 -3.40
N ALA A 47 -9.00 -14.53 -3.55
CA ALA A 47 -9.68 -13.24 -3.49
C ALA A 47 -9.61 -12.55 -2.11
N VAL A 48 -9.26 -13.26 -1.05
CA VAL A 48 -9.10 -12.76 0.32
C VAL A 48 -7.63 -12.71 0.72
N ASP A 49 -6.86 -13.75 0.38
CA ASP A 49 -5.49 -13.90 0.86
C ASP A 49 -4.51 -12.97 0.14
N VAL A 50 -4.72 -12.72 -1.17
CA VAL A 50 -3.89 -11.79 -1.94
C VAL A 50 -4.03 -10.35 -1.44
N PRO A 51 -5.25 -9.76 -1.33
CA PRO A 51 -5.40 -8.43 -0.75
C PRO A 51 -4.95 -8.33 0.71
N LEU A 52 -5.09 -9.41 1.49
CA LEU A 52 -4.58 -9.47 2.86
C LEU A 52 -3.05 -9.33 2.88
N GLY A 53 -2.35 -10.14 2.07
CA GLY A 53 -0.89 -10.13 1.98
C GLY A 53 -0.36 -8.78 1.53
N PHE A 54 -0.95 -8.19 0.48
CA PHE A 54 -0.55 -6.87 0.01
C PHE A 54 -0.85 -5.75 1.01
N SER A 55 -1.91 -5.88 1.82
CA SER A 55 -2.21 -4.90 2.87
C SER A 55 -1.23 -4.97 4.03
N VAL A 56 -0.81 -6.16 4.44
CA VAL A 56 0.26 -6.33 5.44
C VAL A 56 1.58 -5.78 4.91
N ALA A 57 1.93 -6.09 3.67
CA ALA A 57 3.12 -5.53 3.03
C ALA A 57 3.06 -4.00 2.95
N ALA A 58 1.90 -3.44 2.59
CA ALA A 58 1.69 -2.01 2.52
C ALA A 58 1.91 -1.33 3.87
N ILE A 59 1.40 -1.90 4.98
CA ILE A 59 1.67 -1.40 6.34
C ILE A 59 3.17 -1.33 6.61
N PHE A 60 3.91 -2.42 6.32
CA PHE A 60 5.35 -2.48 6.56
C PHE A 60 6.11 -1.42 5.76
N PHE A 61 5.87 -1.35 4.45
CA PHE A 61 6.57 -0.42 3.55
C PHE A 61 6.17 1.04 3.79
N THR A 62 4.90 1.32 4.06
CA THR A 62 4.45 2.71 4.36
C THR A 62 4.98 3.18 5.71
N THR A 63 5.04 2.32 6.74
CA THR A 63 5.67 2.66 8.02
C THR A 63 7.15 2.99 7.82
N PHE A 64 7.87 2.14 7.08
CA PHE A 64 9.27 2.38 6.77
C PHE A 64 9.45 3.66 5.93
N SER A 65 8.57 3.93 4.97
CA SER A 65 8.57 5.17 4.18
C SER A 65 8.36 6.42 5.04
N ILE A 66 7.43 6.38 6.01
CA ILE A 66 7.17 7.49 6.94
C ILE A 66 8.40 7.77 7.80
N ILE A 67 9.04 6.74 8.36
CA ILE A 67 10.24 6.89 9.19
C ILE A 67 11.42 7.41 8.36
N THR A 68 11.61 6.90 7.15
CA THR A 68 12.74 7.28 6.28
C THR A 68 12.62 8.70 5.75
N ILE A 69 11.41 9.21 5.49
CA ILE A 69 11.18 10.62 5.17
C ILE A 69 11.69 11.55 6.28
N CYS A 70 11.58 11.13 7.55
CA CYS A 70 12.06 11.91 8.68
C CYS A 70 13.59 11.83 8.86
N CYS A 71 14.24 10.72 8.51
CA CYS A 71 15.60 10.43 8.98
C CYS A 71 16.69 10.24 7.90
N LEU A 72 16.40 9.84 6.65
CA LEU A 72 17.45 9.52 5.66
C LEU A 72 17.21 10.17 4.28
N LYS A 73 18.20 10.91 3.76
CA LYS A 73 18.18 11.54 2.43
C LYS A 73 18.80 10.62 1.35
N GLY A 74 18.14 10.52 0.19
CA GLY A 74 18.74 10.08 -1.08
C GLY A 74 18.46 8.62 -1.48
N ALA A 75 19.20 7.66 -0.92
CA ALA A 75 19.20 6.27 -1.41
C ALA A 75 17.88 5.51 -1.14
N LEU A 76 17.22 5.78 -0.02
CA LEU A 76 15.97 5.11 0.36
C LEU A 76 14.75 5.58 -0.43
N GLN A 77 14.86 6.70 -1.15
CA GLN A 77 13.75 7.21 -1.95
C GLN A 77 13.50 6.35 -3.20
N ILE A 78 14.55 5.78 -3.79
CA ILE A 78 14.43 4.84 -4.91
C ILE A 78 13.76 3.53 -4.44
N LEU A 79 14.18 3.01 -3.29
CA LEU A 79 13.57 1.81 -2.70
C LEU A 79 12.08 2.04 -2.39
N SER A 80 11.72 3.22 -1.85
CA SER A 80 10.33 3.59 -1.61
C SER A 80 9.52 3.68 -2.90
N ALA A 81 10.10 4.18 -4.00
CA ALA A 81 9.41 4.25 -5.29
C ALA A 81 9.18 2.86 -5.91
N ILE A 82 10.16 1.94 -5.79
CA ILE A 82 10.01 0.55 -6.24
C ILE A 82 8.96 -0.17 -5.39
N ALA A 83 8.97 0.02 -4.07
CA ALA A 83 7.97 -0.54 -3.17
C ALA A 83 6.56 -0.04 -3.51
N ASP A 84 6.40 1.26 -3.78
CA ASP A 84 5.11 1.82 -4.21
C ASP A 84 4.60 1.20 -5.50
N PHE A 85 5.49 1.01 -6.49
CA PHE A 85 5.14 0.36 -7.74
C PHE A 85 4.71 -1.09 -7.52
N ALA A 86 5.45 -1.85 -6.71
CA ALA A 86 5.10 -3.24 -6.38
C ALA A 86 3.75 -3.32 -5.65
N LEU A 87 3.49 -2.42 -4.69
CA LEU A 87 2.22 -2.34 -3.98
C LEU A 87 1.08 -1.93 -4.92
N PHE A 88 1.31 -0.96 -5.81
CA PHE A 88 0.34 -0.55 -6.82
C PHE A 88 -0.10 -1.73 -7.70
N VAL A 89 0.85 -2.47 -8.27
CA VAL A 89 0.56 -3.68 -9.08
C VAL A 89 -0.13 -4.75 -8.25
N GLY A 90 0.30 -4.94 -6.99
CA GLY A 90 -0.31 -5.89 -6.07
C GLY A 90 -1.77 -5.58 -5.74
N TYR A 91 -2.11 -4.31 -5.54
CA TYR A 91 -3.48 -3.87 -5.32
C TYR A 91 -4.34 -3.96 -6.59
N ILE A 92 -3.78 -3.74 -7.78
CA ILE A 92 -4.47 -4.03 -9.04
C ILE A 92 -4.81 -5.53 -9.14
N ALA A 93 -3.84 -6.41 -8.89
CA ALA A 93 -4.05 -7.85 -8.90
C ALA A 93 -5.14 -8.27 -7.89
N SER A 94 -5.09 -7.67 -6.70
CA SER A 94 -6.11 -7.85 -5.66
C SER A 94 -7.51 -7.43 -6.13
N ALA A 95 -7.63 -6.27 -6.78
CA ALA A 95 -8.91 -5.80 -7.31
C ALA A 95 -9.44 -6.67 -8.46
N ILE A 96 -8.56 -7.22 -9.30
CA ILE A 96 -8.94 -8.15 -10.37
C ILE A 96 -9.47 -9.46 -9.77
N LEU A 97 -8.79 -10.01 -8.75
CA LEU A 97 -9.26 -11.21 -8.06
C LEU A 97 -10.58 -10.94 -7.31
N PHE A 98 -10.76 -9.72 -6.80
CA PHE A 98 -11.98 -9.31 -6.11
C PHE A 98 -13.14 -8.93 -7.05
N ARG A 99 -12.92 -8.88 -8.38
CA ARG A 99 -13.85 -8.28 -9.35
C ARG A 99 -15.27 -8.82 -9.30
N HIS A 100 -15.41 -10.11 -8.99
CA HIS A 100 -16.70 -10.78 -8.94
C HIS A 100 -17.52 -10.42 -7.69
N ASN A 101 -16.93 -9.67 -6.74
CA ASN A 101 -17.58 -9.21 -5.52
C ASN A 101 -18.03 -7.73 -5.59
N TYR A 102 -17.96 -7.10 -6.76
CA TYR A 102 -18.40 -5.70 -6.98
C TYR A 102 -19.90 -5.57 -7.31
N HIS A 103 -20.76 -6.45 -6.80
CA HIS A 103 -22.20 -6.37 -7.09
C HIS A 103 -22.99 -5.54 -6.06
N ILE A 104 -23.91 -4.72 -6.58
CA ILE A 104 -24.91 -3.95 -5.83
C ILE A 104 -25.97 -4.86 -5.18
N ARG A 105 -26.11 -6.12 -5.63
CA ARG A 105 -26.97 -7.10 -4.98
C ARG A 105 -26.11 -8.10 -4.23
N CYS A 106 -26.36 -8.22 -2.93
CA CYS A 106 -25.56 -9.07 -2.04
C CYS A 106 -25.69 -10.56 -2.37
N SER A 107 -26.85 -10.99 -2.87
CA SER A 107 -27.08 -12.36 -3.35
C SER A 107 -26.24 -12.74 -4.58
N ARG A 108 -25.69 -11.75 -5.30
CA ARG A 108 -24.80 -11.98 -6.44
C ARG A 108 -23.32 -11.89 -6.09
N ASN A 109 -22.97 -11.56 -4.84
CA ASN A 109 -21.57 -11.52 -4.39
C ASN A 109 -21.16 -12.93 -3.91
N PRO A 110 -20.29 -13.64 -4.63
CA PRO A 110 -19.92 -15.00 -4.28
C PRO A 110 -19.26 -15.05 -2.89
N LEU A 111 -18.45 -14.06 -2.52
CA LEU A 111 -17.86 -13.99 -1.18
C LEU A 111 -18.91 -13.74 -0.09
N ALA A 112 -19.94 -12.94 -0.37
CA ALA A 112 -21.02 -12.69 0.60
C ALA A 112 -21.83 -13.94 0.87
N VAL A 113 -22.21 -14.65 -0.20
CA VAL A 113 -22.93 -15.93 -0.14
C VAL A 113 -22.08 -16.99 0.57
N PHE A 114 -20.79 -17.06 0.23
CA PHE A 114 -19.86 -17.99 0.86
C PHE A 114 -19.69 -17.72 2.36
N LEU A 115 -19.58 -16.45 2.77
CA LEU A 115 -19.47 -16.06 4.18
C LEU A 115 -20.76 -16.35 4.98
N ILE A 116 -21.93 -16.37 4.34
CA ILE A 116 -23.19 -16.79 4.98
C ILE A 116 -23.16 -18.31 5.19
N TYR A 117 -22.86 -19.08 4.15
CA TYR A 117 -22.81 -20.54 4.21
C TYR A 117 -21.81 -21.07 5.25
N THR A 118 -20.61 -20.48 5.29
CA THR A 118 -19.56 -20.82 6.27
C THR A 118 -19.95 -20.49 7.72
N ARG A 119 -20.83 -19.51 7.92
CA ARG A 119 -21.36 -19.16 9.25
C ARG A 119 -22.46 -20.12 9.71
N GLU A 120 -23.36 -20.51 8.81
CA GLU A 120 -24.40 -21.50 9.10
C GLU A 120 -23.79 -22.85 9.48
N THR A 121 -22.80 -23.31 8.71
CA THR A 121 -22.08 -24.57 8.95
C THR A 121 -21.23 -24.57 10.23
N SER A 122 -20.82 -23.40 10.74
CA SER A 122 -20.07 -23.28 12.00
C SER A 122 -20.96 -23.17 13.26
N GLY A 123 -22.29 -23.27 13.10
CA GLY A 123 -23.25 -23.50 14.19
C GLY A 123 -23.35 -22.42 15.28
N ARG A 124 -22.71 -21.26 15.12
CA ARG A 124 -22.58 -20.24 16.19
C ARG A 124 -23.51 -19.04 16.11
N PHE A 125 -24.28 -18.83 15.04
CA PHE A 125 -25.18 -17.68 14.95
C PHE A 125 -26.42 -17.98 14.08
N SER A 126 -27.55 -18.20 14.73
CA SER A 126 -28.88 -18.10 14.11
C SER A 126 -29.28 -16.63 14.04
N THR A 127 -28.63 -15.87 13.14
CA THR A 127 -29.11 -14.53 12.78
C THR A 127 -29.66 -14.62 11.37
N SER A 128 -30.99 -14.75 11.32
CA SER A 128 -31.86 -14.60 10.14
C SER A 128 -31.16 -13.97 8.94
N GLY A 129 -30.81 -14.76 7.92
CA GLY A 129 -30.63 -14.44 6.47
C GLY A 129 -30.10 -13.08 6.00
N GLU A 130 -29.61 -12.21 6.87
CA GLU A 130 -29.35 -10.81 6.57
C GLU A 130 -27.93 -10.68 6.05
N PHE A 131 -27.84 -10.13 4.85
CA PHE A 131 -26.59 -9.74 4.21
C PHE A 131 -25.88 -8.57 4.91
N ARG A 132 -25.89 -8.48 6.25
CA ARG A 132 -25.20 -7.44 7.04
C ARG A 132 -23.72 -7.32 6.66
N ASN A 133 -23.08 -8.42 6.26
CA ASN A 133 -21.68 -8.45 5.84
C ASN A 133 -21.43 -7.87 4.43
N CYS A 134 -22.49 -7.63 3.64
CA CYS A 134 -22.36 -7.12 2.28
C CYS A 134 -21.86 -5.68 2.24
N ASN A 135 -22.24 -4.86 3.22
CA ASN A 135 -21.70 -3.51 3.36
C ASN A 135 -20.20 -3.55 3.65
N LEU A 136 -19.73 -4.55 4.41
CA LEU A 136 -18.30 -4.74 4.68
C LEU A 136 -17.52 -5.14 3.43
N ILE A 137 -18.08 -6.02 2.60
CA ILE A 137 -17.50 -6.44 1.31
C ILE A 137 -17.42 -5.25 0.34
N ARG A 138 -18.48 -4.42 0.29
CA ARG A 138 -18.47 -3.18 -0.51
C ARG A 138 -17.49 -2.15 0.00
N LEU A 139 -17.36 -2.03 1.32
CA LEU A 139 -16.36 -1.18 1.94
C LEU A 139 -14.96 -1.65 1.57
N ALA A 140 -14.68 -2.96 1.66
CA ALA A 140 -13.39 -3.54 1.25
C ALA A 140 -13.10 -3.27 -0.23
N ALA A 141 -14.10 -3.45 -1.09
CA ALA A 141 -14.03 -3.12 -2.52
C ALA A 141 -13.67 -1.65 -2.76
N ALA A 142 -14.39 -0.72 -2.13
CA ALA A 142 -14.16 0.70 -2.27
C ALA A 142 -12.76 1.09 -1.75
N LEU A 143 -12.35 0.56 -0.60
CA LEU A 143 -11.04 0.80 -0.01
C LEU A 143 -9.92 0.25 -0.89
N LEU A 144 -10.08 -0.91 -1.54
CA LEU A 144 -9.10 -1.42 -2.52
C LEU A 144 -8.91 -0.43 -3.68
N ILE A 145 -10.00 0.09 -4.26
CA ILE A 145 -9.93 1.06 -5.36
C ILE A 145 -9.25 2.35 -4.91
N ILE A 146 -9.62 2.87 -3.74
CA ILE A 146 -9.01 4.08 -3.18
C ILE A 146 -7.51 3.86 -2.94
N GLN A 147 -7.11 2.68 -2.45
CA GLN A 147 -5.71 2.33 -2.23
C GLN A 147 -4.90 2.33 -3.53
N ILE A 148 -5.47 1.79 -4.62
CA ILE A 148 -4.86 1.83 -5.96
C ILE A 148 -4.62 3.28 -6.40
N ILE A 149 -5.63 4.14 -6.24
CA ILE A 149 -5.53 5.55 -6.61
C ILE A 149 -4.42 6.23 -5.80
N PHE A 150 -4.35 5.98 -4.49
CA PHE A 150 -3.32 6.59 -3.66
C PHE A 150 -1.92 6.13 -4.04
N PHE A 151 -1.68 4.83 -4.25
CA PHE A 151 -0.36 4.35 -4.68
C PHE A 151 0.02 4.86 -6.08
N PHE A 152 -0.95 5.02 -6.97
CA PHE A 152 -0.73 5.64 -8.28
C PHE A 152 -0.31 7.11 -8.16
N LEU A 153 -1.01 7.90 -7.33
CA LEU A 153 -0.67 9.30 -7.10
C LEU A 153 0.72 9.44 -6.46
N THR A 154 1.05 8.62 -5.46
CA THR A 154 2.39 8.67 -4.85
C THR A 154 3.49 8.23 -5.79
N MET A 155 3.22 7.28 -6.69
CA MET A 155 4.15 6.88 -7.76
C MET A 155 4.42 8.05 -8.71
N ILE A 156 3.37 8.72 -9.20
CA ILE A 156 3.50 9.90 -10.08
C ILE A 156 4.33 11.00 -9.41
N ILE A 157 4.01 11.32 -8.15
CA ILE A 157 4.72 12.36 -7.40
C ILE A 157 6.19 11.96 -7.20
N SER A 158 6.47 10.69 -6.89
CA SER A 158 7.84 10.18 -6.74
C SER A 158 8.64 10.30 -8.03
N PHE A 159 8.01 10.01 -9.18
CA PHE A 159 8.64 10.17 -10.50
C PHE A 159 8.94 11.64 -10.82
N PHE A 160 7.99 12.55 -10.56
CA PHE A 160 8.23 13.99 -10.75
C PHE A 160 9.32 14.53 -9.83
N LEU A 161 9.41 14.04 -8.58
CA LEU A 161 10.49 14.41 -7.67
C LEU A 161 11.85 13.91 -8.15
N ALA A 162 11.94 12.69 -8.68
CA ALA A 162 13.17 12.15 -9.25
C ALA A 162 13.62 13.01 -10.44
N ARG A 163 12.71 13.28 -11.39
CA ARG A 163 12.99 14.09 -12.58
C ARG A 163 13.44 15.52 -12.24
N LYS A 164 12.87 16.15 -11.21
CA LYS A 164 13.30 17.49 -10.77
C LYS A 164 14.71 17.49 -10.16
N ARG A 165 15.14 16.40 -9.53
CA ARG A 165 16.53 16.29 -9.03
C ARG A 165 17.54 16.14 -10.17
N ASP A 166 17.19 15.40 -11.21
CA ASP A 166 18.05 15.24 -12.39
C ASP A 166 18.27 16.58 -13.12
N VAL A 167 17.24 17.42 -13.20
CA VAL A 167 17.33 18.76 -13.83
C VAL A 167 18.08 19.78 -12.97
N ALA A 168 18.05 19.63 -11.64
CA ALA A 168 18.70 20.55 -10.71
C ALA A 168 20.21 20.31 -10.53
N GLY A 169 20.77 19.25 -11.15
CA GLY A 169 22.20 18.95 -11.05
C GLY A 169 22.68 18.68 -9.62
N GLU A 170 21.79 18.29 -8.69
CA GLU A 170 22.23 17.87 -7.36
C GLU A 170 22.98 16.53 -7.52
N PRO A 171 24.27 16.45 -7.14
CA PRO A 171 25.02 15.23 -7.28
C PRO A 171 24.34 14.17 -6.43
N VAL A 172 23.96 13.08 -7.10
CA VAL A 172 23.62 11.82 -6.45
C VAL A 172 24.74 11.54 -5.47
N ALA A 173 24.44 11.58 -4.18
CA ALA A 173 25.35 11.18 -3.11
C ALA A 173 25.56 9.65 -3.18
N VAL A 174 26.10 9.17 -4.30
CA VAL A 174 26.80 7.90 -4.39
C VAL A 174 28.09 8.14 -3.64
N GLY A 175 28.27 7.38 -2.55
CA GLY A 175 29.37 7.54 -1.61
C GLY A 175 30.72 7.75 -2.28
N GLU A 176 31.17 9.00 -2.27
CA GLU A 176 32.53 9.36 -2.64
C GLU A 176 33.44 8.98 -1.46
N LYS A 177 33.87 7.72 -1.45
CA LYS A 177 35.11 7.31 -0.77
C LYS A 177 36.29 8.01 -1.47
N ARG A 178 36.43 9.34 -1.35
CA ARG A 178 37.71 10.03 -1.51
C ARG A 178 38.40 10.13 -0.16
N ARG A 179 38.93 9.00 0.31
CA ARG A 179 40.10 9.00 1.17
C ARG A 179 41.29 8.67 0.28
N PHE A 180 42.04 9.67 -0.11
CA PHE A 180 43.48 9.77 0.13
C PHE A 180 43.99 11.06 -0.51
N GLY A 181 44.28 12.05 0.33
CA GLY A 181 45.10 13.17 -0.05
C GLY A 181 46.57 12.74 -0.14
N PHE A 182 47.25 13.25 -1.15
CA PHE A 182 48.70 13.44 -1.08
C PHE A 182 49.00 14.80 -1.71
N GLY A 183 49.28 15.76 -0.85
CA GLY A 183 49.80 17.07 -1.24
C GLY A 183 51.33 17.06 -1.31
N ARG A 184 51.86 17.90 -2.20
CA ARG A 184 53.20 18.48 -2.34
C ARG A 184 53.55 18.48 -3.83
N GLY A 185 53.93 19.56 -4.48
CA GLY A 185 54.20 20.93 -4.09
C GLY A 185 54.67 21.69 -5.34
N GLN A 186 54.62 23.03 -5.28
CA GLN A 186 55.55 24.04 -5.85
C GLN A 186 56.45 23.59 -7.02
N THR A 187 56.52 24.28 -8.17
CA THR A 187 56.88 25.70 -8.34
C THR A 187 56.50 26.23 -9.74
N ALA A 188 56.13 27.51 -9.79
CA ALA A 188 56.26 28.37 -10.96
C ALA A 188 57.74 28.78 -11.14
N VAL A 189 58.26 28.76 -12.37
CA VAL A 189 58.63 29.89 -13.26
C VAL A 189 59.01 29.28 -14.60
#